data_AF-A0A7C7U6S7-F1
#
_entry.id   AF-A0A7C7U6S7-F1
#
_cell.length_a   1.000
_cell.length_b   1.000
_cell.length_c   1.000
_cell.angle_alpha   90.00
_cell.angle_beta   90.00
_cell.angle_gamma   90.00
#
_symmetry.space_group_name_H-M   'P 1'
#
loop_
_entity.id
_entity.type
_entity.pdbx_description
1 polymer ?
#
loop_
_entity_poly.entity_id
_entity_poly.type
_entity_poly.pdbx_seq_one_letter_code
_entity_poly.pdbx_strand_id
1 'polypeptide(L)'
;MPADQIGGFYEQECQVCHGPSLEGTAQGSALVGTALSGEESIEALTRSIAEGAPTRGMPAWRETLTASRIRSLALYILEKRARPPSENDYGLGPLPIVPGHVMASEEHDFRLETLAENILHPYGVAALPNGDILLTERTQGLRVVSAKGEISAPVRGTPRIYTDGVIRGYTYTGLGWMLDVAIHPEYEKNGWIYLSYGDRCSDCNAISRSSGEPVSMVALVRGRIKDGKWTDQEELWQADHTAYSGGTELAVGARIAFDEKGYVYLTIGARDDYERAQDLRWPDGKILRLHDDGQIPKDNPFADTKGALPEIWSLGHRNAQGLEYDPHGGLLWSSEHGPRGGDEGNVILAGHNYGWPRVSLGMEYDGSPIGQGKPHGLDPETLEAPRIDWTPSLGVSGIDFYEGEAFPKWAHNLMVGTLSRNEVHRVVIRNGQATHSEVLIRDLGRIRDLAVGPRGRVYLLLEHGQGSRLVSILPVATLPVATLKPSH
;
A
#
# COMPACT_ATOMS: atom_id res chain seq x y z
N MET A 1 20.06 16.26 3.89
CA MET A 1 18.86 16.44 3.04
C MET A 1 19.25 17.39 1.93
N PRO A 2 18.86 17.18 0.67
CA PRO A 2 18.91 18.27 -0.32
C PRO A 2 18.24 19.50 0.30
N ALA A 3 18.73 20.71 0.00
CA ALA A 3 18.01 21.92 0.38
C ALA A 3 16.54 21.77 -0.05
N ASP A 4 15.59 22.22 0.77
CA ASP A 4 14.17 22.21 0.41
C ASP A 4 13.98 23.17 -0.78
N GLN A 5 14.25 22.67 -1.98
CA GLN A 5 14.18 23.44 -3.22
C GLN A 5 12.77 23.97 -3.45
N ILE A 6 11.77 23.30 -2.87
CA ILE A 6 10.36 23.63 -2.98
C ILE A 6 10.00 24.72 -1.98
N GLY A 7 10.45 24.59 -0.73
CA GLY A 7 10.41 25.67 0.26
C GLY A 7 11.04 26.93 -0.30
N GLY A 8 12.26 26.86 -0.82
CA GLY A 8 12.91 28.00 -1.47
C GLY A 8 12.13 28.57 -2.66
N PHE A 9 11.41 27.73 -3.42
CA PHE A 9 10.55 28.19 -4.51
C PHE A 9 9.26 28.87 -3.99
N TYR A 10 8.61 28.32 -2.96
CA TYR A 10 7.48 28.95 -2.27
C TYR A 10 7.88 30.29 -1.65
N GLU A 11 9.06 30.38 -1.02
CA GLU A 11 9.61 31.60 -0.43
C GLU A 11 9.75 32.72 -1.48
N GLN A 12 10.15 32.37 -2.71
CA GLN A 12 10.33 33.33 -3.80
C GLN A 12 8.99 33.84 -4.33
N GLU A 13 8.03 32.94 -4.56
CA GLU A 13 6.82 33.28 -5.33
C GLU A 13 5.60 33.60 -4.45
N CYS A 14 5.47 32.99 -3.28
CA CYS A 14 4.21 32.96 -2.50
C CYS A 14 4.32 33.58 -1.11
N GLN A 15 5.50 33.56 -0.47
CA GLN A 15 5.67 33.99 0.92
C GLN A 15 5.22 35.44 1.20
N VAL A 16 5.39 36.36 0.25
CA VAL A 16 5.01 37.77 0.44
C VAL A 16 3.52 37.90 0.81
N CYS A 17 2.66 37.07 0.20
CA CYS A 17 1.22 37.05 0.47
C CYS A 17 0.86 36.09 1.61
N HIS A 18 1.53 34.95 1.71
CA HIS A 18 1.09 33.83 2.55
C HIS A 18 1.95 33.58 3.78
N GLY A 19 3.03 34.33 3.99
CA GLY A 19 3.93 34.19 5.12
C GLY A 19 4.92 33.02 4.96
N PRO A 20 6.06 33.04 5.67
CA PRO A 20 7.08 31.99 5.58
C PRO A 20 6.60 30.61 6.06
N SER A 21 5.57 30.57 6.92
CA SER A 21 4.97 29.36 7.46
C SER A 21 3.52 29.16 6.99
N LEU A 22 3.12 29.80 5.88
CA LEU A 22 1.77 29.75 5.31
C LEU A 22 0.68 30.36 6.22
N GLU A 23 1.08 31.15 7.23
CA GLU A 23 0.23 31.76 8.25
C GLU A 23 -0.56 32.99 7.78
N GLY A 24 -0.30 33.46 6.56
CA GLY A 24 -0.89 34.66 5.98
C GLY A 24 -0.14 35.93 6.35
N THR A 25 -0.39 37.00 5.59
CA THR A 25 0.15 38.33 5.88
C THR A 25 -0.94 39.39 5.74
N ALA A 26 -0.59 40.67 5.85
CA ALA A 26 -1.53 41.74 5.51
C ALA A 26 -1.90 41.76 4.01
N GLN A 27 -1.12 41.11 3.14
CA GLN A 27 -1.32 41.09 1.69
C GLN A 27 -2.09 39.86 1.20
N GLY A 28 -2.18 38.79 1.99
CA GLY A 28 -2.82 37.55 1.58
C GLY A 28 -3.27 36.67 2.74
N SER A 29 -4.19 35.75 2.44
CA SER A 29 -4.79 34.87 3.44
C SER A 29 -3.81 33.81 3.96
N ALA A 30 -4.07 33.32 5.18
CA ALA A 30 -3.44 32.10 5.67
C ALA A 30 -3.82 30.91 4.77
N LEU A 31 -2.83 30.06 4.49
CA LEU A 31 -3.01 28.80 3.79
C LEU A 31 -2.92 27.60 4.73
N VAL A 32 -2.59 27.78 6.01
CA VAL A 32 -2.67 26.75 7.07
C VAL A 32 -3.48 27.27 8.26
N GLY A 33 -4.00 26.35 9.10
CA GLY A 33 -4.76 26.71 10.30
C GLY A 33 -6.15 27.30 10.06
N THR A 34 -6.58 27.38 8.80
CA THR A 34 -7.92 27.83 8.38
C THR A 34 -8.45 26.96 7.25
N ALA A 35 -9.77 26.89 7.09
CA ALA A 35 -10.40 26.35 5.90
C ALA A 35 -10.06 27.22 4.68
N LEU A 36 -9.82 26.58 3.53
CA LEU A 36 -9.64 27.29 2.27
C LEU A 36 -10.98 27.68 1.65
N SER A 37 -10.98 28.68 0.77
CA SER A 37 -12.14 29.02 -0.03
C SER A 37 -12.29 28.00 -1.18
N GLY A 38 -13.13 26.99 -0.99
CA GLY A 38 -13.43 25.98 -2.01
C GLY A 38 -12.98 24.57 -1.61
N GLU A 39 -12.85 23.70 -2.61
CA GLU A 39 -12.42 22.33 -2.43
C GLU A 39 -10.91 22.24 -2.10
N GLU A 40 -10.55 21.36 -1.16
CA GLU A 40 -9.17 21.16 -0.72
C GLU A 40 -8.53 19.93 -1.41
N SER A 41 -8.57 19.91 -2.75
CA SER A 41 -7.93 18.90 -3.59
C SER A 41 -6.70 19.45 -4.31
N ILE A 42 -5.82 18.56 -4.75
CA ILE A 42 -4.64 18.94 -5.55
C ILE A 42 -5.07 19.60 -6.86
N GLU A 43 -6.16 19.15 -7.50
CA GLU A 43 -6.74 19.74 -8.70
C GLU A 43 -7.26 21.15 -8.44
N ALA A 44 -8.01 21.35 -7.36
CA ALA A 44 -8.58 22.64 -7.01
C ALA A 44 -7.48 23.67 -6.68
N LEU A 45 -6.48 23.28 -5.88
CA LEU A 45 -5.35 24.15 -5.57
C LEU A 45 -4.47 24.45 -6.78
N THR A 46 -4.18 23.43 -7.61
CA THR A 46 -3.42 23.63 -8.86
C THR A 46 -4.11 24.65 -9.76
N ARG A 47 -5.44 24.53 -9.91
CA ARG A 47 -6.26 25.46 -10.69
C ARG A 47 -6.27 26.87 -10.07
N SER A 48 -6.47 26.97 -8.76
CA SER A 48 -6.49 28.25 -8.06
C SER A 48 -5.15 28.99 -8.19
N ILE A 49 -4.03 28.28 -8.11
CA ILE A 49 -2.70 28.88 -8.31
C ILE A 49 -2.52 29.28 -9.77
N ALA A 50 -2.85 28.39 -10.71
CA ALA A 50 -2.71 28.65 -12.15
C ALA A 50 -3.50 29.89 -12.61
N GLU A 51 -4.76 30.01 -12.18
CA GLU A 51 -5.66 31.10 -12.56
C GLU A 51 -5.43 32.37 -11.73
N GLY A 52 -4.90 32.22 -10.52
CA GLY A 52 -4.75 33.32 -9.58
C GLY A 52 -6.10 33.91 -9.15
N ALA A 53 -6.02 35.10 -8.54
CA ALA A 53 -7.19 35.93 -8.26
C ALA A 53 -6.82 37.40 -8.52
N PRO A 54 -6.74 37.84 -9.80
CA PRO A 54 -6.20 39.15 -10.15
C PRO A 54 -6.95 40.31 -9.48
N THR A 55 -8.26 40.17 -9.30
CA THR A 55 -9.11 41.15 -8.60
C THR A 55 -8.81 41.28 -7.10
N ARG A 56 -8.13 40.29 -6.52
CA ARG A 56 -7.66 40.25 -5.13
C ARG A 56 -6.14 40.39 -5.03
N GLY A 57 -5.46 40.74 -6.11
CA GLY A 57 -4.01 40.98 -6.14
C GLY A 57 -3.14 39.74 -6.30
N MET A 58 -3.72 38.54 -6.48
CA MET A 58 -2.95 37.31 -6.78
C MET A 58 -2.83 37.13 -8.31
N PRO A 59 -1.63 37.15 -8.90
CA PRO A 59 -1.46 37.00 -10.34
C PRO A 59 -1.82 35.59 -10.83
N ALA A 60 -2.12 35.47 -12.12
CA ALA A 60 -2.33 34.17 -12.77
C ALA A 60 -0.97 33.50 -13.02
N TRP A 61 -0.57 32.60 -12.13
CA TRP A 61 0.77 32.01 -12.17
C TRP A 61 1.06 31.15 -13.41
N ARG A 62 0.03 30.72 -14.15
CA ARG A 62 0.21 30.03 -15.44
C ARG A 62 0.93 30.87 -16.50
N GLU A 63 0.99 32.19 -16.32
CA GLU A 63 1.69 33.10 -17.24
C GLU A 63 3.20 33.11 -17.01
N THR A 64 3.67 32.68 -15.84
CA THR A 64 5.07 32.73 -15.43
C THR A 64 5.65 31.38 -15.06
N LEU A 65 4.83 30.43 -14.60
CA LEU A 65 5.22 29.11 -14.12
C LEU A 65 4.71 27.99 -15.01
N THR A 66 5.47 26.90 -15.08
CA THR A 66 5.01 25.67 -15.73
C THR A 66 3.91 24.99 -14.89
N ALA A 67 3.05 24.20 -15.54
CA ALA A 67 2.03 23.41 -14.86
C ALA A 67 2.61 22.49 -13.76
N SER A 68 3.80 21.92 -13.99
CA SER A 68 4.49 21.09 -13.00
C SER A 68 4.93 21.88 -11.76
N ARG A 69 5.42 23.12 -11.93
CA ARG A 69 5.80 23.99 -10.81
C ARG A 69 4.57 24.41 -10.00
N ILE A 70 3.47 24.72 -10.68
CA ILE A 70 2.19 25.04 -10.04
C ILE A 70 1.68 23.85 -9.22
N ARG A 71 1.69 22.63 -9.78
CA ARG A 71 1.29 21.41 -9.04
C ARG A 71 2.22 21.15 -7.85
N SER A 72 3.53 21.39 -7.99
CA SER A 72 4.51 21.25 -6.90
C SER A 72 4.21 22.17 -5.72
N LEU A 73 3.81 23.42 -5.99
CA LEU A 73 3.37 24.38 -4.96
C LEU A 73 2.05 23.94 -4.32
N ALA A 74 1.08 23.49 -5.12
CA ALA A 74 -0.20 22.99 -4.60
C ALA A 74 0.03 21.80 -3.66
N LEU A 75 0.89 20.85 -4.05
CA LEU A 75 1.26 19.70 -3.22
C LEU A 75 1.98 20.13 -1.94
N TYR A 76 2.91 21.08 -2.03
CA TYR A 76 3.58 21.65 -0.86
C TYR A 76 2.59 22.29 0.13
N ILE A 77 1.62 23.05 -0.37
CA ILE A 77 0.57 23.64 0.48
C ILE A 77 -0.25 22.55 1.17
N LEU A 78 -0.70 21.51 0.45
CA LEU A 78 -1.44 20.40 1.04
C LEU A 78 -0.62 19.66 2.12
N GLU A 79 0.67 19.42 1.87
CA GLU A 79 1.57 18.79 2.85
C GLU A 79 1.74 19.64 4.11
N LYS A 80 1.87 20.97 3.97
CA LYS A 80 1.97 21.89 5.11
C LYS A 80 0.66 22.06 5.87
N ARG A 81 -0.47 21.93 5.18
CA ARG A 81 -1.81 21.93 5.79
C ARG A 81 -2.07 20.66 6.59
N ALA A 82 -1.57 19.54 6.10
CA ALA A 82 -1.64 18.30 6.85
C ALA A 82 -0.74 18.36 8.09
N ARG A 83 -1.00 17.50 9.09
CA ARG A 83 -0.23 17.54 10.34
C ARG A 83 1.28 17.33 10.04
N PRO A 84 2.18 18.07 10.71
CA PRO A 84 3.63 17.90 10.54
C PRO A 84 4.04 16.44 10.73
N PRO A 85 5.05 15.94 9.98
CA PRO A 85 5.62 14.64 10.23
C PRO A 85 6.09 14.52 11.67
N SER A 86 5.81 13.37 12.30
CA SER A 86 6.20 13.03 13.66
C SER A 86 6.95 11.71 13.69
N GLU A 87 7.62 11.40 14.80
CA GLU A 87 8.28 10.10 14.98
C GLU A 87 7.29 8.92 14.86
N ASN A 88 6.00 9.15 15.15
CA ASN A 88 4.94 8.15 15.00
C ASN A 88 4.72 7.76 13.53
N ASP A 89 4.91 8.68 12.58
CA ASP A 89 4.76 8.41 11.15
C ASP A 89 5.84 7.46 10.63
N TYR A 90 6.93 7.30 11.39
CA TYR A 90 8.00 6.33 11.15
C TYR A 90 7.97 5.15 12.12
N GLY A 91 7.00 5.10 13.03
CA GLY A 91 6.87 4.05 14.04
C GLY A 91 7.98 4.07 15.08
N LEU A 92 8.59 5.25 15.31
CA LEU A 92 9.72 5.44 16.22
C LEU A 92 9.33 6.15 17.52
N GLY A 93 8.15 6.77 17.56
CA GLY A 93 7.64 7.46 18.75
C GLY A 93 7.12 6.50 19.83
N PRO A 94 6.32 7.01 20.79
CA PRO A 94 5.67 6.18 21.79
C PRO A 94 4.71 5.17 21.15
N LEU A 95 4.64 3.96 21.70
CA LEU A 95 3.65 2.96 21.28
C LEU A 95 2.24 3.59 21.31
N PRO A 96 1.46 3.46 20.21
CA PRO A 96 0.12 4.04 20.17
C PRO A 96 -0.77 3.48 21.28
N ILE A 97 -1.69 4.25 21.81
CA ILE A 97 -2.69 3.71 22.74
C ILE A 97 -3.86 3.21 21.90
N VAL A 98 -4.18 1.92 22.01
CA VAL A 98 -5.41 1.39 21.40
C VAL A 98 -6.60 1.90 22.24
N PRO A 99 -7.53 2.70 21.67
CA PRO A 99 -8.65 3.23 22.42
C PRO A 99 -9.54 2.12 22.98
N GLY A 100 -9.77 2.15 24.30
CA GLY A 100 -10.68 1.21 24.98
C GLY A 100 -12.15 1.66 24.99
N HIS A 101 -12.48 2.77 24.34
CA HIS A 101 -13.85 3.29 24.25
C HIS A 101 -14.49 2.93 22.89
N VAL A 102 -15.82 3.08 22.82
CA VAL A 102 -16.56 2.92 21.57
C VAL A 102 -16.22 4.07 20.62
N MET A 103 -15.89 3.72 19.39
CA MET A 103 -15.67 4.63 18.28
C MET A 103 -16.88 4.58 17.34
N ALA A 104 -17.24 5.72 16.75
CA ALA A 104 -18.32 5.82 15.78
C ALA A 104 -17.74 6.06 14.39
N SER A 105 -18.27 5.34 13.40
CA SER A 105 -18.17 5.68 11.97
C SER A 105 -19.50 6.23 11.48
N GLU A 106 -19.57 6.69 10.23
CA GLU A 106 -20.81 7.07 9.56
C GLU A 106 -21.87 5.96 9.59
N GLU A 107 -21.44 4.69 9.59
CA GLU A 107 -22.34 3.56 9.38
C GLU A 107 -22.49 2.60 10.56
N HIS A 108 -21.47 2.51 11.43
CA HIS A 108 -21.43 1.60 12.59
C HIS A 108 -20.63 2.15 13.77
N ASP A 109 -21.04 1.75 14.98
CA ASP A 109 -20.21 1.86 16.17
C ASP A 109 -19.36 0.60 16.34
N PHE A 110 -18.10 0.77 16.73
CA PHE A 110 -17.15 -0.31 16.92
C PHE A 110 -16.22 -0.05 18.11
N ARG A 111 -15.50 -1.08 18.53
CA ARG A 111 -14.42 -0.97 19.52
C ARG A 111 -13.16 -1.64 18.99
N LEU A 112 -12.01 -1.19 19.47
CA LEU A 112 -10.73 -1.81 19.16
C LEU A 112 -10.27 -2.69 20.32
N GLU A 113 -9.59 -3.78 19.99
CA GLU A 113 -9.01 -4.71 20.96
C GLU A 113 -7.64 -5.16 20.49
N THR A 114 -6.61 -4.99 21.31
CA THR A 114 -5.30 -5.58 21.03
C THR A 114 -5.39 -7.09 21.18
N LEU A 115 -5.18 -7.82 20.08
CA LEU A 115 -5.20 -9.28 20.06
C LEU A 115 -3.81 -9.84 20.38
N ALA A 116 -2.76 -9.29 19.78
CA ALA A 116 -1.39 -9.74 20.01
C ALA A 116 -0.39 -8.57 19.99
N GLU A 117 0.72 -8.74 20.72
CA GLU A 117 1.76 -7.72 20.89
C GLU A 117 3.16 -8.30 20.69
N ASN A 118 4.18 -7.44 20.69
CA ASN A 118 5.59 -7.79 20.55
C ASN A 118 5.92 -8.52 19.24
N ILE A 119 5.19 -8.17 18.18
CA ILE A 119 5.46 -8.64 16.81
C ILE A 119 6.68 -7.88 16.26
N LEU A 120 7.56 -8.57 15.54
CA LEU A 120 8.82 -8.03 15.04
C LEU A 120 8.76 -7.85 13.52
N HIS A 121 8.88 -6.59 13.06
CA HIS A 121 8.94 -6.23 11.64
C HIS A 121 7.90 -6.93 10.76
N PRO A 122 6.60 -6.78 11.04
CA PRO A 122 5.55 -7.53 10.34
C PRO A 122 5.41 -7.11 8.86
N TYR A 123 4.83 -7.99 8.05
CA TYR A 123 4.55 -7.71 6.63
C TYR A 123 3.12 -8.01 6.18
N GLY A 124 2.66 -9.24 6.40
CA GLY A 124 1.38 -9.73 5.89
C GLY A 124 0.59 -10.51 6.94
N VAL A 125 -0.73 -10.47 6.84
CA VAL A 125 -1.66 -11.27 7.65
C VAL A 125 -2.73 -11.94 6.79
N ALA A 126 -3.08 -13.18 7.14
CA ALA A 126 -4.23 -13.86 6.55
C ALA A 126 -5.08 -14.51 7.64
N ALA A 127 -6.38 -14.24 7.65
CA ALA A 127 -7.30 -14.84 8.61
C ALA A 127 -7.71 -16.26 8.17
N LEU A 128 -7.57 -17.23 9.06
CA LEU A 128 -7.99 -18.61 8.83
C LEU A 128 -9.48 -18.81 9.16
N PRO A 129 -10.18 -19.76 8.52
CA PRO A 129 -11.59 -20.07 8.79
C PRO A 129 -11.89 -20.41 10.25
N ASN A 130 -10.93 -21.00 10.97
CA ASN A 130 -11.04 -21.33 12.39
C ASN A 130 -10.89 -20.12 13.34
N GLY A 131 -10.56 -18.95 12.81
CA GLY A 131 -10.32 -17.71 13.58
C GLY A 131 -8.88 -17.47 14.00
N ASP A 132 -7.96 -18.40 13.73
CA ASP A 132 -6.53 -18.14 13.85
C ASP A 132 -6.05 -17.22 12.72
N ILE A 133 -4.85 -16.66 12.85
CA ILE A 133 -4.29 -15.70 11.90
C ILE A 133 -2.88 -16.15 11.55
N LEU A 134 -2.61 -16.27 10.25
CA LEU A 134 -1.25 -16.36 9.75
C LEU A 134 -0.63 -14.97 9.74
N LEU A 135 0.60 -14.86 10.23
CA LEU A 135 1.33 -13.61 10.35
C LEU A 135 2.75 -13.82 9.85
N THR A 136 3.22 -12.97 8.93
CA THR A 136 4.63 -12.95 8.52
C THR A 136 5.38 -11.84 9.22
N GLU A 137 6.54 -12.21 9.74
CA GLU A 137 7.53 -11.32 10.32
C GLU A 137 8.78 -11.37 9.43
N ARG A 138 9.19 -10.23 8.88
CA ARG A 138 10.26 -10.16 7.85
C ARG A 138 11.50 -10.96 8.20
N THR A 139 11.92 -10.87 9.46
CA THR A 139 13.15 -11.48 9.99
C THR A 139 12.91 -12.73 10.84
N GLN A 140 11.66 -13.19 11.00
CA GLN A 140 11.35 -14.38 11.81
C GLN A 140 10.65 -15.49 11.02
N GLY A 141 10.05 -15.18 9.86
CA GLY A 141 9.29 -16.12 9.04
C GLY A 141 7.79 -16.10 9.36
N LEU A 142 7.12 -17.24 9.14
CA LEU A 142 5.68 -17.39 9.35
C LEU A 142 5.36 -17.77 10.80
N ARG A 143 4.32 -17.17 11.36
CA ARG A 143 3.76 -17.45 12.69
C ARG A 143 2.27 -17.73 12.57
N VAL A 144 1.72 -18.42 13.56
CA VAL A 144 0.27 -18.52 13.80
C VAL A 144 -0.06 -17.74 15.06
N VAL A 145 -1.00 -16.81 14.98
CA VAL A 145 -1.61 -16.16 16.13
C VAL A 145 -2.95 -16.81 16.36
N SER A 146 -3.16 -17.40 17.54
CA SER A 146 -4.43 -18.05 17.83
C SER A 146 -5.58 -17.03 17.89
N ALA A 147 -6.82 -17.49 17.76
CA ALA A 147 -8.01 -16.64 17.95
C ALA A 147 -8.08 -15.93 19.32
N LYS A 148 -7.24 -16.35 20.28
CA LYS A 148 -7.08 -15.76 21.62
C LYS A 148 -5.87 -14.82 21.76
N GLY A 149 -5.06 -14.66 20.70
CA GLY A 149 -3.90 -13.78 20.71
C GLY A 149 -2.57 -14.42 21.07
N GLU A 150 -2.51 -15.74 21.22
CA GLU A 150 -1.25 -16.44 21.52
C GLU A 150 -0.42 -16.61 20.25
N ILE A 151 0.78 -16.05 20.23
CA ILE A 151 1.71 -16.17 19.09
C ILE A 151 2.51 -17.47 19.22
N SER A 152 2.45 -18.34 18.20
CA SER A 152 3.23 -19.58 18.14
C SER A 152 4.74 -19.33 18.06
N ALA A 153 5.56 -20.37 18.16
CA ALA A 153 6.92 -20.31 17.62
C ALA A 153 6.90 -20.15 16.07
N PRO A 154 7.98 -19.67 15.42
CA PRO A 154 8.10 -19.70 13.97
C PRO A 154 7.82 -21.08 13.38
N VAL A 155 7.00 -21.11 12.34
CA VAL A 155 6.74 -22.32 11.55
C VAL A 155 8.06 -22.76 10.93
N ARG A 156 8.45 -24.01 11.20
CA ARG A 156 9.76 -24.50 10.78
C ARG A 156 9.73 -24.98 9.33
N GLY A 157 10.81 -24.72 8.60
CA GLY A 157 10.99 -25.21 7.23
C GLY A 157 10.30 -24.36 6.16
N THR A 158 9.83 -23.16 6.50
CA THR A 158 9.48 -22.13 5.51
C THR A 158 10.73 -21.73 4.70
N PRO A 159 10.57 -21.00 3.57
CA PRO A 159 11.68 -20.40 2.87
C PRO A 159 12.66 -19.69 3.80
N ARG A 160 13.94 -19.76 3.45
CA ARG A 160 15.03 -19.20 4.26
C ARG A 160 14.88 -17.69 4.34
N ILE A 161 14.93 -17.17 5.58
CA ILE A 161 14.95 -15.73 5.84
C ILE A 161 16.33 -15.28 6.32
N TYR A 162 16.56 -13.97 6.20
CA TYR A 162 17.78 -13.31 6.58
C TYR A 162 17.47 -12.17 7.56
N THR A 163 18.26 -12.08 8.63
CA THR A 163 18.04 -11.15 9.75
C THR A 163 18.97 -9.94 9.71
N ASP A 164 19.90 -9.91 8.77
CA ASP A 164 20.75 -8.76 8.53
C ASP A 164 20.01 -7.69 7.73
N GLY A 165 20.40 -6.45 7.99
CA GLY A 165 19.81 -5.26 7.39
C GLY A 165 20.56 -4.02 7.84
N VAL A 166 20.18 -2.89 7.28
CA VAL A 166 20.75 -1.58 7.58
C VAL A 166 19.63 -0.58 7.80
N ILE A 167 19.89 0.44 8.61
CA ILE A 167 18.98 1.58 8.76
C ILE A 167 19.33 2.61 7.68
N ARG A 168 18.37 2.94 6.82
CA ARG A 168 18.48 4.04 5.83
C ARG A 168 17.50 5.14 6.21
N GLY A 169 18.02 6.26 6.72
CA GLY A 169 17.18 7.30 7.31
C GLY A 169 16.49 6.78 8.56
N TYR A 170 15.15 6.69 8.53
CA TYR A 170 14.32 6.18 9.63
C TYR A 170 13.85 4.73 9.42
N THR A 171 14.22 4.10 8.30
CA THR A 171 13.65 2.82 7.88
C THR A 171 14.68 1.71 7.96
N TYR A 172 14.31 0.61 8.62
CA TYR A 172 15.07 -0.63 8.58
C TYR A 172 14.86 -1.33 7.24
N THR A 173 15.94 -1.73 6.58
CA THR A 173 15.91 -2.35 5.25
C THR A 173 16.86 -3.55 5.17
N GLY A 174 16.50 -4.53 4.36
CA GLY A 174 17.30 -5.74 4.14
C GLY A 174 16.90 -6.44 2.85
N LEU A 175 17.49 -7.62 2.65
CA LEU A 175 17.23 -8.53 1.54
C LEU A 175 17.07 -9.94 2.11
N GLY A 176 16.15 -10.71 1.55
CA GLY A 176 15.91 -12.08 2.00
C GLY A 176 14.84 -12.19 3.08
N TRP A 177 13.83 -11.31 3.08
CA TRP A 177 12.80 -11.30 4.12
C TRP A 177 11.58 -12.14 3.75
N MET A 178 10.85 -12.62 4.77
CA MET A 178 9.49 -13.11 4.58
C MET A 178 8.57 -11.91 4.28
N LEU A 179 7.77 -12.01 3.24
CA LEU A 179 6.90 -10.93 2.79
C LEU A 179 5.45 -11.33 3.04
N ASP A 180 4.66 -11.60 2.02
CA ASP A 180 3.22 -11.76 2.16
C ASP A 180 2.79 -13.19 2.48
N VAL A 181 1.58 -13.33 3.03
CA VAL A 181 0.92 -14.62 3.23
C VAL A 181 -0.53 -14.53 2.78
N ALA A 182 -0.96 -15.51 2.00
CA ALA A 182 -2.36 -15.68 1.62
C ALA A 182 -2.78 -17.14 1.78
N ILE A 183 -4.08 -17.37 1.95
CA ILE A 183 -4.65 -18.73 1.92
C ILE A 183 -5.38 -18.96 0.62
N HIS A 184 -5.35 -20.20 0.15
CA HIS A 184 -6.14 -20.60 -1.01
C HIS A 184 -7.65 -20.36 -0.76
N PRO A 185 -8.44 -19.95 -1.77
CA PRO A 185 -9.90 -19.77 -1.60
C PRO A 185 -10.61 -21.03 -1.07
N GLU A 186 -10.11 -22.21 -1.42
CA GLU A 186 -10.56 -23.51 -0.89
C GLU A 186 -9.71 -24.07 0.27
N TYR A 187 -9.11 -23.21 1.11
CA TYR A 187 -8.22 -23.61 2.20
C TYR A 187 -8.79 -24.71 3.11
N GLU A 188 -10.08 -24.65 3.46
CA GLU A 188 -10.71 -25.69 4.29
C GLU A 188 -10.66 -27.10 3.67
N LYS A 189 -10.58 -27.18 2.33
CA LYS A 189 -10.51 -28.45 1.60
C LYS A 189 -9.06 -28.92 1.41
N ASN A 190 -8.16 -28.00 1.05
CA ASN A 190 -6.83 -28.35 0.56
C ASN A 190 -5.66 -27.94 1.47
N GLY A 191 -5.89 -27.05 2.44
CA GLY A 191 -4.90 -26.56 3.40
C GLY A 191 -3.77 -25.72 2.80
N TRP A 192 -3.89 -25.27 1.55
CA TRP A 192 -2.82 -24.55 0.86
C TRP A 192 -2.65 -23.12 1.35
N ILE A 193 -1.42 -22.79 1.69
CA ILE A 193 -0.96 -21.46 2.11
C ILE A 193 0.10 -21.01 1.12
N TYR A 194 0.10 -19.74 0.78
CA TYR A 194 1.03 -19.13 -0.18
C TYR A 194 1.91 -18.15 0.58
N LEU A 195 3.20 -18.16 0.27
CA LEU A 195 4.19 -17.26 0.86
C LEU A 195 4.96 -16.58 -0.25
N SER A 196 5.03 -15.26 -0.19
CA SER A 196 6.02 -14.50 -0.95
C SER A 196 7.19 -14.14 -0.04
N TYR A 197 8.38 -14.14 -0.62
CA TYR A 197 9.60 -13.83 0.12
C TYR A 197 10.66 -13.25 -0.81
N GLY A 198 11.63 -12.56 -0.23
CA GLY A 198 12.86 -12.21 -0.94
C GLY A 198 13.72 -13.45 -1.11
N ASP A 199 13.86 -13.96 -2.32
CA ASP A 199 14.85 -14.98 -2.62
C ASP A 199 16.22 -14.30 -2.79
N ARG A 200 17.12 -14.58 -1.85
CA ARG A 200 18.41 -13.90 -1.72
C ARG A 200 19.54 -14.80 -2.18
N CYS A 201 20.44 -14.20 -2.95
CA CYS A 201 21.61 -14.85 -3.49
C CYS A 201 22.86 -13.98 -3.33
N SER A 202 24.01 -14.60 -3.00
CA SER A 202 25.29 -13.89 -2.83
C SER A 202 26.28 -14.11 -3.99
N ASP A 203 26.05 -15.07 -4.88
CA ASP A 203 26.98 -15.41 -5.98
C ASP A 203 26.27 -16.00 -7.21
N CYS A 204 25.25 -15.32 -7.73
CA CYS A 204 24.50 -15.80 -8.90
C CYS A 204 24.68 -14.89 -10.11
N ASN A 205 24.90 -13.60 -9.92
CA ASN A 205 25.03 -12.67 -11.04
C ASN A 205 26.26 -11.75 -10.91
N ALA A 206 26.50 -10.94 -11.95
CA ALA A 206 27.65 -10.05 -11.99
C ALA A 206 27.61 -8.97 -10.89
N ILE A 207 26.42 -8.53 -10.48
CA ILE A 207 26.23 -7.53 -9.42
C ILE A 207 26.71 -8.12 -8.09
N SER A 208 26.21 -9.31 -7.71
CA SER A 208 26.59 -9.92 -6.42
C SER A 208 28.09 -10.26 -6.37
N ARG A 209 28.66 -10.78 -7.48
CA ARG A 209 30.09 -11.11 -7.58
C ARG A 209 31.02 -9.90 -7.51
N SER A 210 30.64 -8.79 -8.14
CA SER A 210 31.49 -7.60 -8.22
C SER A 210 31.40 -6.73 -6.96
N SER A 211 30.21 -6.62 -6.36
CA SER A 211 30.00 -5.86 -5.13
C SER A 211 30.43 -6.62 -3.87
N GLY A 212 30.39 -7.96 -3.90
CA GLY A 212 30.51 -8.78 -2.70
C GLY A 212 29.27 -8.73 -1.80
N GLU A 213 28.21 -8.04 -2.24
CA GLU A 213 26.95 -7.88 -1.53
C GLU A 213 25.87 -8.81 -2.12
N PRO A 214 24.90 -9.25 -1.31
CA PRO A 214 23.78 -10.04 -1.78
C PRO A 214 22.86 -9.26 -2.72
N VAL A 215 22.15 -9.99 -3.57
CA VAL A 215 21.05 -9.53 -4.41
C VAL A 215 19.79 -10.34 -4.10
N SER A 216 18.60 -9.80 -4.36
CA SER A 216 17.35 -10.57 -4.23
C SER A 216 16.37 -10.32 -5.37
N MET A 217 15.38 -11.21 -5.47
CA MET A 217 14.11 -10.97 -6.17
C MET A 217 12.98 -11.58 -5.35
N VAL A 218 11.75 -11.10 -5.55
CA VAL A 218 10.59 -11.76 -4.95
C VAL A 218 10.47 -13.18 -5.53
N ALA A 219 9.99 -14.13 -4.73
CA ALA A 219 9.59 -15.46 -5.17
C ALA A 219 8.26 -15.84 -4.51
N LEU A 220 7.58 -16.84 -5.08
CA LEU A 220 6.29 -17.35 -4.61
C LEU A 220 6.34 -18.86 -4.45
N VAL A 221 5.95 -19.35 -3.27
CA VAL A 221 5.77 -20.78 -2.97
C VAL A 221 4.39 -21.02 -2.39
N ARG A 222 3.90 -22.26 -2.47
CA ARG A 222 2.80 -22.76 -1.62
C ARG A 222 3.21 -23.95 -0.78
N GLY A 223 2.45 -24.23 0.26
CA GLY A 223 2.69 -25.34 1.19
C GLY A 223 1.58 -25.46 2.21
N ARG A 224 1.77 -26.34 3.19
CA ARG A 224 0.84 -26.61 4.29
C ARG A 224 1.53 -26.54 5.63
N ILE A 225 0.79 -26.24 6.69
CA ILE A 225 1.28 -26.34 8.06
C ILE A 225 0.80 -27.63 8.70
N LYS A 226 1.74 -28.44 9.20
CA LYS A 226 1.45 -29.63 10.01
C LYS A 226 2.39 -29.68 11.21
N ASP A 227 1.82 -29.74 12.42
CA ASP A 227 2.58 -29.80 13.69
C ASP A 227 3.65 -28.69 13.81
N GLY A 228 3.30 -27.48 13.39
CA GLY A 228 4.20 -26.31 13.39
C GLY A 228 5.37 -26.40 12.39
N LYS A 229 5.22 -27.23 11.35
CA LYS A 229 6.17 -27.33 10.23
C LYS A 229 5.50 -26.99 8.92
N TRP A 230 6.24 -26.33 8.05
CA TRP A 230 5.94 -26.18 6.64
C TRP A 230 6.19 -27.50 5.91
N THR A 231 5.23 -27.94 5.11
CA THR A 231 5.20 -29.23 4.44
C THR A 231 4.63 -29.09 3.04
N ASP A 232 4.89 -30.07 2.18
CA ASP A 232 4.39 -30.12 0.80
C ASP A 232 4.71 -28.85 -0.02
N GLN A 233 5.92 -28.30 0.15
CA GLN A 233 6.29 -27.07 -0.55
C GLN A 233 6.35 -27.29 -2.06
N GLU A 234 5.72 -26.38 -2.79
CA GLU A 234 5.80 -26.25 -4.24
C GLU A 234 6.25 -24.83 -4.60
N GLU A 235 7.23 -24.73 -5.49
CA GLU A 235 7.70 -23.45 -6.05
C GLU A 235 6.78 -23.06 -7.20
N LEU A 236 6.16 -21.88 -7.08
CA LEU A 236 5.18 -21.41 -8.06
C LEU A 236 5.78 -20.39 -9.02
N TRP A 237 6.66 -19.53 -8.52
CA TRP A 237 7.35 -18.54 -9.34
C TRP A 237 8.67 -18.11 -8.73
N GLN A 238 9.67 -17.98 -9.60
CA GLN A 238 10.98 -17.41 -9.31
C GLN A 238 11.52 -16.80 -10.62
N ALA A 239 12.07 -15.59 -10.54
CA ALA A 239 12.70 -14.96 -11.69
C ALA A 239 14.07 -15.61 -11.99
N ASP A 240 14.55 -15.48 -13.22
CA ASP A 240 15.94 -15.77 -13.53
C ASP A 240 16.89 -14.87 -12.69
N HIS A 241 17.98 -15.43 -12.18
CA HIS A 241 18.94 -14.72 -11.34
C HIS A 241 19.56 -13.46 -11.98
N THR A 242 19.49 -13.32 -13.30
CA THR A 242 19.87 -12.08 -13.99
C THR A 242 18.99 -10.88 -13.60
N ALA A 243 17.74 -11.12 -13.18
CA ALA A 243 16.83 -10.10 -12.66
C ALA A 243 17.20 -9.58 -11.27
N TYR A 244 18.00 -10.32 -10.50
CA TYR A 244 18.23 -10.02 -9.10
C TYR A 244 19.09 -8.77 -8.94
N SER A 245 18.70 -7.89 -8.03
CA SER A 245 19.39 -6.62 -7.77
C SER A 245 19.67 -6.41 -6.28
N GLY A 246 20.52 -5.42 -5.97
CA GLY A 246 20.77 -4.97 -4.60
C GLY A 246 19.71 -4.01 -4.06
N GLY A 247 18.67 -3.72 -4.86
CA GLY A 247 17.53 -2.90 -4.46
C GLY A 247 16.84 -3.46 -3.23
N THR A 248 16.54 -2.60 -2.26
CA THR A 248 15.97 -2.98 -0.97
C THR A 248 14.56 -3.54 -1.05
N GLU A 249 14.16 -4.41 -0.11
CA GLU A 249 12.80 -4.95 0.00
C GLU A 249 11.75 -3.98 0.59
N LEU A 250 12.03 -2.67 0.55
CA LEU A 250 11.08 -1.61 0.90
C LEU A 250 10.10 -1.26 -0.24
N ALA A 251 10.48 -1.53 -1.49
CA ALA A 251 9.71 -1.17 -2.69
C ALA A 251 9.47 -2.38 -3.62
N VAL A 252 9.23 -3.55 -3.02
CA VAL A 252 9.07 -4.82 -3.76
C VAL A 252 7.62 -5.26 -3.95
N GLY A 253 6.67 -4.66 -3.24
CA GLY A 253 5.27 -5.10 -3.24
C GLY A 253 5.08 -6.51 -2.68
N ALA A 254 5.22 -7.54 -3.51
CA ALA A 254 5.11 -8.96 -3.14
C ALA A 254 3.75 -9.41 -2.60
N ARG A 255 2.67 -8.68 -2.93
CA ARG A 255 1.32 -9.03 -2.46
C ARG A 255 0.70 -10.15 -3.28
N ILE A 256 -0.06 -11.00 -2.60
CA ILE A 256 -0.72 -12.17 -3.17
C ILE A 256 -2.23 -11.97 -3.09
N ALA A 257 -2.92 -12.15 -4.22
CA ALA A 257 -4.39 -12.16 -4.26
C ALA A 257 -4.88 -13.30 -5.15
N PHE A 258 -6.09 -13.79 -4.88
CA PHE A 258 -6.77 -14.80 -5.69
C PHE A 258 -8.02 -14.24 -6.32
N ASP A 259 -8.32 -14.65 -7.54
CA ASP A 259 -9.67 -14.46 -8.09
C ASP A 259 -10.53 -15.72 -7.93
N GLU A 260 -11.81 -15.60 -8.30
CA GLU A 260 -12.76 -16.71 -8.26
C GLU A 260 -12.60 -17.71 -9.44
N LYS A 261 -11.58 -17.52 -10.29
CA LYS A 261 -11.34 -18.33 -11.50
C LYS A 261 -10.15 -19.28 -11.35
N GLY A 262 -9.55 -19.34 -10.17
CA GLY A 262 -8.40 -20.22 -9.89
C GLY A 262 -7.07 -19.62 -10.32
N TYR A 263 -6.98 -18.29 -10.44
CA TYR A 263 -5.72 -17.60 -10.65
C TYR A 263 -5.21 -16.97 -9.36
N VAL A 264 -3.89 -16.97 -9.22
CA VAL A 264 -3.14 -16.23 -8.21
C VAL A 264 -2.37 -15.10 -8.87
N TYR A 265 -2.41 -13.94 -8.24
CA TYR A 265 -1.73 -12.74 -8.68
C TYR A 265 -0.60 -12.38 -7.70
N LEU A 266 0.51 -11.88 -8.23
CA LEU A 266 1.67 -11.48 -7.44
C LEU A 266 2.16 -10.10 -7.88
N THR A 267 2.30 -9.16 -6.94
CA THR A 267 2.88 -7.84 -7.24
C THR A 267 4.40 -7.86 -7.16
N ILE A 268 5.08 -7.25 -8.13
CA ILE A 268 6.51 -6.99 -8.11
C ILE A 268 6.72 -5.49 -8.29
N GLY A 269 7.24 -4.81 -7.27
CA GLY A 269 7.56 -3.39 -7.34
C GLY A 269 8.72 -3.07 -8.30
N ALA A 270 8.90 -1.80 -8.63
CA ALA A 270 9.94 -1.32 -9.55
C ALA A 270 11.36 -1.29 -8.94
N ARG A 271 11.47 -1.52 -7.62
CA ARG A 271 12.74 -1.67 -6.88
C ARG A 271 13.73 -0.52 -7.13
N ASP A 272 14.86 -0.79 -7.77
CA ASP A 272 16.01 0.12 -7.90
C ASP A 272 16.29 0.58 -9.34
N ASP A 273 15.69 -0.07 -10.35
CA ASP A 273 15.78 0.32 -11.75
C ASP A 273 14.37 0.54 -12.33
N TYR A 274 13.86 1.76 -12.15
CA TYR A 274 12.48 2.08 -12.52
C TYR A 274 12.19 1.92 -14.00
N GLU A 275 13.19 1.98 -14.88
CA GLU A 275 13.02 1.81 -16.32
C GLU A 275 12.47 0.41 -16.66
N ARG A 276 12.80 -0.59 -15.83
CA ARG A 276 12.33 -1.97 -15.99
C ARG A 276 10.82 -2.11 -15.83
N ALA A 277 10.16 -1.17 -15.15
CA ALA A 277 8.70 -1.16 -15.04
C ALA A 277 8.01 -1.13 -16.42
N GLN A 278 8.66 -0.56 -17.43
CA GLN A 278 8.18 -0.46 -18.81
C GLN A 278 8.74 -1.55 -19.75
N ASP A 279 9.67 -2.37 -19.29
CA ASP A 279 10.31 -3.42 -20.09
C ASP A 279 9.73 -4.79 -19.71
N LEU A 280 9.15 -5.48 -20.70
CA LEU A 280 8.49 -6.78 -20.53
C LEU A 280 9.47 -7.93 -20.28
N ARG A 281 10.78 -7.71 -20.46
CA ARG A 281 11.83 -8.73 -20.17
C ARG A 281 12.12 -8.87 -18.68
N TRP A 282 11.66 -7.94 -17.86
CA TRP A 282 11.99 -7.85 -16.45
C TRP A 282 10.73 -7.93 -15.58
N PRO A 283 10.84 -8.57 -14.39
CA PRO A 283 9.72 -8.70 -13.48
C PRO A 283 9.41 -7.41 -12.72
N ASP A 284 10.36 -6.48 -12.63
CA ASP A 284 10.20 -5.23 -11.88
C ASP A 284 9.03 -4.39 -12.41
N GLY A 285 8.22 -3.86 -11.48
CA GLY A 285 7.07 -2.99 -11.79
C GLY A 285 5.94 -3.68 -12.55
N LYS A 286 5.65 -4.93 -12.20
CA LYS A 286 4.62 -5.78 -12.83
C LYS A 286 3.65 -6.34 -11.80
N ILE A 287 2.45 -6.69 -12.25
CA ILE A 287 1.61 -7.67 -11.57
C ILE A 287 1.60 -8.92 -12.46
N LEU A 288 1.85 -10.07 -11.85
CA LEU A 288 1.91 -11.36 -12.52
C LEU A 288 0.60 -12.12 -12.29
N ARG A 289 0.19 -12.96 -13.26
CA ARG A 289 -0.95 -13.89 -13.12
C ARG A 289 -0.50 -15.31 -13.44
N LEU A 290 -0.76 -16.22 -12.50
CA LEU A 290 -0.49 -17.64 -12.59
C LEU A 290 -1.78 -18.43 -12.29
N HIS A 291 -1.86 -19.68 -12.71
CA HIS A 291 -2.78 -20.62 -12.07
C HIS A 291 -2.40 -20.80 -10.60
N ASP A 292 -3.34 -21.23 -9.76
CA ASP A 292 -3.07 -21.46 -8.33
C ASP A 292 -1.92 -22.46 -8.06
N ASP A 293 -1.51 -23.26 -9.05
CA ASP A 293 -0.40 -24.21 -9.00
C ASP A 293 0.89 -23.70 -9.68
N GLY A 294 0.94 -22.43 -10.06
CA GLY A 294 2.11 -21.79 -10.68
C GLY A 294 2.21 -21.98 -12.20
N GLN A 295 1.33 -22.77 -12.82
CA GLN A 295 1.32 -22.86 -14.28
C GLN A 295 0.96 -21.51 -14.92
N ILE A 296 1.59 -21.18 -16.05
CA ILE A 296 1.37 -19.91 -16.74
C ILE A 296 0.12 -20.01 -17.61
N PRO A 297 -0.90 -19.17 -17.41
CA PRO A 297 -2.09 -19.17 -18.24
C PRO A 297 -1.76 -18.77 -19.68
N LYS A 298 -2.26 -19.54 -20.64
CA LYS A 298 -2.01 -19.31 -22.07
C LYS A 298 -2.65 -18.03 -22.61
N ASP A 299 -3.69 -17.56 -21.92
CA ASP A 299 -4.42 -16.33 -22.23
C ASP A 299 -3.84 -15.10 -21.52
N ASN A 300 -2.66 -15.20 -20.88
CA ASN A 300 -1.95 -14.02 -20.40
C ASN A 300 -1.63 -13.07 -21.55
N PRO A 301 -1.74 -11.74 -21.33
CA PRO A 301 -1.67 -10.72 -22.39
C PRO A 301 -0.34 -10.71 -23.14
N PHE A 302 0.74 -11.18 -22.50
CA PHE A 302 2.08 -11.21 -23.09
C PHE A 302 2.63 -12.62 -23.32
N ALA A 303 1.81 -13.68 -23.18
CA ALA A 303 2.26 -15.07 -23.29
C ALA A 303 2.97 -15.39 -24.63
N ASP A 304 2.45 -14.84 -25.73
CA ASP A 304 2.99 -15.05 -27.08
C ASP A 304 3.92 -13.89 -27.54
N THR A 305 4.21 -12.93 -26.65
CA THR A 305 5.07 -11.79 -26.98
C THR A 305 6.53 -12.19 -26.86
N LYS A 306 7.26 -12.21 -27.99
CA LYS A 306 8.67 -12.63 -28.02
C LYS A 306 9.53 -11.77 -27.08
N GLY A 307 10.13 -12.42 -26.09
CA GLY A 307 11.02 -11.79 -25.12
C GLY A 307 10.30 -11.17 -23.93
N ALA A 308 8.97 -11.18 -23.88
CA ALA A 308 8.24 -10.84 -22.66
C ALA A 308 8.29 -12.02 -21.68
N LEU A 309 8.18 -11.72 -20.39
CA LEU A 309 7.83 -12.72 -19.38
C LEU A 309 6.35 -13.09 -19.54
N PRO A 310 6.01 -14.35 -19.84
CA PRO A 310 4.64 -14.75 -20.19
C PRO A 310 3.67 -14.68 -19.00
N GLU A 311 4.16 -14.63 -17.77
CA GLU A 311 3.37 -14.45 -16.55
C GLU A 311 2.87 -13.03 -16.32
N ILE A 312 3.34 -12.02 -17.07
CA ILE A 312 2.93 -10.62 -16.87
C ILE A 312 1.44 -10.46 -17.16
N TRP A 313 0.73 -9.90 -16.19
CA TRP A 313 -0.66 -9.48 -16.30
C TRP A 313 -0.79 -7.98 -16.58
N SER A 314 -0.04 -7.14 -15.87
CA SER A 314 0.03 -5.69 -16.10
C SER A 314 1.43 -5.14 -15.85
N LEU A 315 1.69 -3.91 -16.31
CA LEU A 315 3.00 -3.25 -16.21
C LEU A 315 2.91 -1.77 -15.86
N GLY A 316 4.06 -1.17 -15.56
CA GLY A 316 4.13 0.26 -15.24
C GLY A 316 3.71 0.57 -13.81
N HIS A 317 3.97 -0.36 -12.89
CA HIS A 317 3.73 -0.20 -11.45
C HIS A 317 4.99 0.28 -10.74
N ARG A 318 4.84 1.15 -9.74
CA ARG A 318 5.91 1.61 -8.86
C ARG A 318 6.12 0.68 -7.68
N ASN A 319 5.13 0.57 -6.81
CA ASN A 319 5.23 -0.13 -5.54
C ASN A 319 3.86 -0.47 -4.95
N ALA A 320 3.16 -1.43 -5.57
CA ALA A 320 1.87 -1.94 -5.10
C ALA A 320 2.00 -2.56 -3.70
N GLN A 321 1.41 -1.93 -2.70
CA GLN A 321 1.46 -2.30 -1.27
C GLN A 321 0.25 -3.10 -0.79
N GLY A 322 -0.84 -3.12 -1.56
CA GLY A 322 -2.02 -3.94 -1.33
C GLY A 322 -2.52 -4.49 -2.66
N LEU A 323 -3.13 -5.68 -2.62
CA LEU A 323 -3.73 -6.35 -3.76
C LEU A 323 -4.89 -7.19 -3.25
N GLU A 324 -6.09 -6.99 -3.76
CA GLU A 324 -7.27 -7.78 -3.35
C GLU A 324 -8.27 -7.91 -4.50
N TYR A 325 -8.93 -9.07 -4.60
CA TYR A 325 -10.02 -9.26 -5.55
C TYR A 325 -11.35 -8.82 -4.94
N ASP A 326 -12.14 -8.03 -5.68
CA ASP A 326 -13.52 -7.71 -5.33
C ASP A 326 -14.43 -8.86 -5.81
N PRO A 327 -14.93 -9.75 -4.92
CA PRO A 327 -15.77 -10.87 -5.35
C PRO A 327 -17.14 -10.43 -5.89
N HIS A 328 -17.58 -9.19 -5.63
CA HIS A 328 -18.88 -8.70 -6.11
C HIS A 328 -18.75 -7.90 -7.40
N GLY A 329 -17.73 -7.06 -7.49
CA GLY A 329 -17.40 -6.30 -8.69
C GLY A 329 -16.68 -7.13 -9.75
N GLY A 330 -16.06 -8.25 -9.35
CA GLY A 330 -15.28 -9.12 -10.22
C GLY A 330 -13.97 -8.49 -10.70
N LEU A 331 -13.40 -7.56 -9.94
CA LEU A 331 -12.26 -6.73 -10.32
C LEU A 331 -11.10 -6.90 -9.33
N LEU A 332 -9.88 -7.00 -9.83
CA LEU A 332 -8.68 -6.98 -9.01
C LEU A 332 -8.31 -5.53 -8.68
N TRP A 333 -8.14 -5.21 -7.41
CA TRP A 333 -7.76 -3.88 -6.93
C TRP A 333 -6.35 -3.88 -6.36
N SER A 334 -5.65 -2.77 -6.50
CA SER A 334 -4.35 -2.55 -5.86
C SER A 334 -4.28 -1.16 -5.24
N SER A 335 -3.59 -1.06 -4.11
CA SER A 335 -3.10 0.21 -3.56
C SER A 335 -1.61 0.31 -3.85
N GLU A 336 -1.16 1.48 -4.28
CA GLU A 336 0.21 1.69 -4.72
C GLU A 336 0.80 2.98 -4.15
N HIS A 337 2.04 2.89 -3.64
CA HIS A 337 2.78 4.07 -3.22
C HIS A 337 3.30 4.87 -4.40
N GLY A 338 2.97 6.16 -4.43
CA GLY A 338 3.63 7.15 -5.27
C GLY A 338 5.01 7.55 -4.75
N PRO A 339 5.70 8.46 -5.46
CA PRO A 339 6.92 9.12 -4.95
C PRO A 339 6.55 10.15 -3.87
N ARG A 340 6.78 11.45 -4.08
CA ARG A 340 6.21 12.49 -3.22
C ARG A 340 4.79 12.80 -3.71
N GLY A 341 3.78 12.34 -2.97
CA GLY A 341 2.39 12.33 -3.46
C GLY A 341 2.14 11.24 -4.49
N GLY A 342 0.93 11.19 -5.04
CA GLY A 342 0.55 10.25 -6.09
C GLY A 342 0.43 8.80 -5.62
N ASP A 343 -0.03 8.56 -4.38
CA ASP A 343 -0.51 7.24 -4.03
C ASP A 343 -1.79 6.94 -4.84
N GLU A 344 -1.95 5.69 -5.28
CA GLU A 344 -2.98 5.33 -6.26
C GLU A 344 -3.79 4.12 -5.82
N GLY A 345 -5.11 4.19 -6.04
CA GLY A 345 -6.01 3.03 -6.03
C GLY A 345 -6.34 2.61 -7.45
N ASN A 346 -5.91 1.42 -7.86
CA ASN A 346 -5.95 0.95 -9.23
C ASN A 346 -6.87 -0.27 -9.37
N VAL A 347 -7.67 -0.32 -10.45
CA VAL A 347 -8.29 -1.56 -10.93
C VAL A 347 -7.34 -2.19 -11.94
N ILE A 348 -6.93 -3.43 -11.70
CA ILE A 348 -5.87 -4.10 -12.43
C ILE A 348 -6.43 -4.88 -13.63
N LEU A 349 -6.22 -4.32 -14.82
CA LEU A 349 -6.67 -4.85 -16.11
C LEU A 349 -5.56 -5.55 -16.91
N ALA A 350 -5.95 -6.59 -17.66
CA ALA A 350 -5.06 -7.41 -18.47
C ALA A 350 -4.35 -6.61 -19.57
N GLY A 351 -3.03 -6.58 -19.55
CA GLY A 351 -2.18 -5.95 -20.56
C GLY A 351 -2.08 -4.43 -20.44
N HIS A 352 -2.77 -3.82 -19.47
CA HIS A 352 -2.77 -2.37 -19.29
C HIS A 352 -1.48 -1.88 -18.63
N ASN A 353 -1.08 -0.66 -19.00
CA ASN A 353 0.11 0.03 -18.52
C ASN A 353 -0.29 1.18 -17.58
N TYR A 354 0.23 1.18 -16.36
CA TYR A 354 -0.06 2.17 -15.31
C TYR A 354 0.94 3.33 -15.29
N GLY A 355 1.84 3.36 -16.27
CA GLY A 355 2.61 4.56 -16.62
C GLY A 355 3.92 4.76 -15.86
N TRP A 356 4.16 4.16 -14.69
CA TRP A 356 5.40 4.38 -13.95
C TRP A 356 6.65 3.89 -14.72
N PRO A 357 7.78 4.63 -14.73
CA PRO A 357 8.03 5.97 -14.17
C PRO A 357 7.86 7.09 -15.20
N ARG A 358 7.14 6.84 -16.30
CA ARG A 358 6.92 7.81 -17.39
C ARG A 358 5.85 8.82 -17.02
N VAL A 359 4.83 8.37 -16.31
CA VAL A 359 3.71 9.18 -15.80
C VAL A 359 3.52 8.87 -14.32
N SER A 360 3.24 9.91 -13.53
CA SER A 360 2.88 9.79 -12.12
C SER A 360 2.05 11.01 -11.73
N LEU A 361 1.08 10.82 -10.83
CA LEU A 361 0.36 11.91 -10.17
C LEU A 361 1.21 12.62 -9.09
N GLY A 362 2.29 11.97 -8.65
CA GLY A 362 3.26 12.51 -7.71
C GLY A 362 4.41 13.27 -8.38
N MET A 363 5.37 13.68 -7.56
CA MET A 363 6.58 14.39 -7.98
C MET A 363 7.82 13.73 -7.37
N GLU A 364 9.00 14.07 -7.91
CA GLU A 364 10.25 13.77 -7.21
C GLU A 364 10.28 14.47 -5.85
N TYR A 365 11.04 13.92 -4.92
CA TYR A 365 11.17 14.48 -3.57
C TYR A 365 11.84 15.86 -3.56
N ASP A 366 12.56 16.23 -4.62
CA ASP A 366 13.10 17.60 -4.81
C ASP A 366 12.09 18.57 -5.46
N GLY A 367 10.90 18.07 -5.83
CA GLY A 367 9.80 18.84 -6.41
C GLY A 367 9.83 18.95 -7.92
N SER A 368 10.81 18.35 -8.59
CA SER A 368 10.80 18.18 -10.05
C SER A 368 9.74 17.12 -10.46
N PRO A 369 9.16 17.21 -11.67
CA PRO A 369 8.18 16.22 -12.10
C PRO A 369 8.88 14.90 -12.47
N ILE A 370 8.18 13.80 -12.23
CA ILE A 370 8.59 12.46 -12.68
C ILE A 370 8.57 12.41 -14.22
N GLY A 371 9.48 11.64 -14.82
CA GLY A 371 9.45 11.35 -16.26
C GLY A 371 10.18 12.36 -17.16
N GLN A 372 11.04 13.25 -16.63
CA GLN A 372 11.78 14.24 -17.44
C GLN A 372 12.91 13.68 -18.34
N GLY A 373 13.06 12.36 -18.44
CA GLY A 373 14.04 11.72 -19.33
C GLY A 373 13.41 11.37 -20.68
N LYS A 374 13.55 12.26 -21.68
CA LYS A 374 13.08 12.18 -23.09
C LYS A 374 11.56 11.91 -23.29
N PRO A 375 10.90 12.54 -24.28
CA PRO A 375 9.54 12.14 -24.68
C PRO A 375 9.57 10.71 -25.22
N HIS A 376 9.30 9.74 -24.35
CA HIS A 376 9.36 8.32 -24.68
C HIS A 376 7.99 7.80 -25.05
N GLY A 377 7.42 8.30 -26.16
CA GLY A 377 6.43 7.61 -27.01
C GLY A 377 5.17 6.99 -26.38
N LEU A 378 4.94 7.11 -25.07
CA LEU A 378 3.73 6.68 -24.42
C LEU A 378 2.72 7.80 -24.57
N ASP A 379 1.68 7.49 -25.32
CA ASP A 379 0.50 8.32 -25.38
C ASP A 379 -0.25 8.18 -24.05
N PRO A 380 -0.44 9.26 -23.26
CA PRO A 380 -1.20 9.20 -22.02
C PRO A 380 -2.60 8.61 -22.19
N GLU A 381 -3.20 8.69 -23.38
CA GLU A 381 -4.51 8.09 -23.68
C GLU A 381 -4.48 6.54 -23.70
N THR A 382 -3.27 5.95 -23.77
CA THR A 382 -3.06 4.49 -23.75
C THR A 382 -2.75 3.94 -22.35
N LEU A 383 -2.64 4.81 -21.36
CA LEU A 383 -2.35 4.43 -19.97
C LEU A 383 -3.66 4.23 -19.18
N GLU A 384 -3.65 3.27 -18.27
CA GLU A 384 -4.74 3.13 -17.31
C GLU A 384 -4.58 4.19 -16.21
N ALA A 385 -5.60 5.02 -16.02
CA ALA A 385 -5.63 6.00 -14.96
C ALA A 385 -6.08 5.37 -13.63
N PRO A 386 -5.56 5.85 -12.49
CA PRO A 386 -6.01 5.36 -11.20
C PRO A 386 -7.48 5.71 -10.96
N ARG A 387 -8.16 4.82 -10.24
CA ARG A 387 -9.56 5.01 -9.82
C ARG A 387 -9.67 5.85 -8.55
N ILE A 388 -8.57 5.99 -7.82
CA ILE A 388 -8.45 6.82 -6.61
C ILE A 388 -7.09 7.53 -6.63
N ASP A 389 -7.10 8.86 -6.52
CA ASP A 389 -5.90 9.68 -6.29
C ASP A 389 -5.80 10.03 -4.81
N TRP A 390 -4.82 9.46 -4.12
CA TRP A 390 -4.48 9.78 -2.73
C TRP A 390 -3.31 10.77 -2.68
N THR A 391 -3.45 11.93 -3.34
CA THR A 391 -2.50 13.04 -3.28
C THR A 391 -2.97 14.12 -2.28
N PRO A 392 -2.15 14.50 -1.28
CA PRO A 392 -0.81 14.01 -0.96
C PRO A 392 -0.81 12.57 -0.42
N SER A 393 0.33 11.89 -0.58
CA SER A 393 0.51 10.46 -0.25
C SER A 393 0.08 10.18 1.20
N LEU A 394 -0.80 9.18 1.35
CA LEU A 394 -1.20 8.66 2.66
C LEU A 394 -0.21 7.62 3.18
N GLY A 395 0.66 7.09 2.30
CA GLY A 395 1.45 5.89 2.53
C GLY A 395 0.54 4.66 2.53
N VAL A 396 -0.27 4.47 1.49
CA VAL A 396 -1.24 3.37 1.43
C VAL A 396 -0.60 1.99 1.57
N SER A 397 -1.26 1.10 2.30
CA SER A 397 -0.74 -0.22 2.66
C SER A 397 -1.66 -1.35 2.18
N GLY A 398 -1.76 -2.46 2.92
CA GLY A 398 -2.76 -3.51 2.67
C GLY A 398 -4.18 -2.97 2.52
N ILE A 399 -4.95 -3.65 1.67
CA ILE A 399 -6.35 -3.41 1.37
C ILE A 399 -7.11 -4.72 1.45
N ASP A 400 -8.40 -4.67 1.78
CA ASP A 400 -9.27 -5.84 1.78
C ASP A 400 -10.74 -5.42 1.57
N PHE A 401 -11.55 -6.25 0.93
CA PHE A 401 -12.99 -6.02 0.80
C PHE A 401 -13.73 -6.58 2.01
N TYR A 402 -14.60 -5.77 2.59
CA TYR A 402 -15.37 -6.22 3.74
C TYR A 402 -16.51 -7.16 3.34
N GLU A 403 -16.34 -8.46 3.58
CA GLU A 403 -17.30 -9.52 3.29
C GLU A 403 -17.99 -10.10 4.54
N GLY A 404 -18.00 -9.33 5.62
CA GLY A 404 -18.45 -9.77 6.94
C GLY A 404 -19.90 -9.45 7.30
N GLU A 405 -20.43 -10.18 8.29
CA GLU A 405 -21.77 -9.91 8.85
C GLU A 405 -21.76 -8.98 10.07
N ALA A 406 -20.60 -8.76 10.71
CA ALA A 406 -20.51 -7.94 11.93
C ALA A 406 -20.81 -6.46 11.69
N PHE A 407 -20.53 -5.95 10.47
CA PHE A 407 -20.78 -4.58 10.05
C PHE A 407 -21.52 -4.57 8.71
N PRO A 408 -22.83 -4.89 8.66
CA PRO A 408 -23.55 -5.14 7.40
C PRO A 408 -23.52 -3.99 6.38
N LYS A 409 -23.38 -2.75 6.85
CA LYS A 409 -23.30 -1.57 5.96
C LYS A 409 -21.88 -1.26 5.46
N TRP A 410 -20.88 -1.99 5.96
CA TRP A 410 -19.54 -1.99 5.38
C TRP A 410 -19.41 -3.00 4.23
N ALA A 411 -20.41 -3.88 4.03
CA ALA A 411 -20.39 -4.90 2.99
C ALA A 411 -19.94 -4.37 1.63
N HIS A 412 -18.95 -5.03 1.04
CA HIS A 412 -18.37 -4.75 -0.27
C HIS A 412 -17.66 -3.40 -0.39
N ASN A 413 -17.40 -2.73 0.74
CA ASN A 413 -16.54 -1.55 0.75
C ASN A 413 -15.08 -1.99 0.90
N LEU A 414 -14.20 -1.24 0.26
CA LEU A 414 -12.76 -1.42 0.35
C LEU A 414 -12.25 -0.81 1.65
N MET A 415 -11.56 -1.62 2.46
CA MET A 415 -10.81 -1.15 3.62
C MET A 415 -9.37 -0.86 3.18
N VAL A 416 -8.83 0.29 3.59
CA VAL A 416 -7.47 0.71 3.21
C VAL A 416 -6.69 1.12 4.45
N GLY A 417 -5.56 0.44 4.71
CA GLY A 417 -4.61 0.85 5.73
C GLY A 417 -3.63 1.90 5.22
N THR A 418 -3.06 2.70 6.12
CA THR A 418 -2.02 3.66 5.78
C THR A 418 -0.84 3.63 6.77
N LEU A 419 0.37 3.63 6.23
CA LEU A 419 1.63 3.66 6.94
C LEU A 419 1.99 5.07 7.39
N SER A 420 1.90 6.07 6.51
CA SER A 420 2.39 7.42 6.83
C SER A 420 1.33 8.26 7.56
N ARG A 421 0.05 8.03 7.27
CA ARG A 421 -1.06 8.75 7.94
C ARG A 421 -1.60 8.11 9.20
N ASN A 422 -1.28 6.85 9.48
CA ASN A 422 -1.72 6.13 10.67
C ASN A 422 -3.25 6.01 10.75
N GLU A 423 -3.88 5.83 9.59
CA GLU A 423 -5.32 5.81 9.39
C GLU A 423 -5.80 4.49 8.77
N VAL A 424 -7.07 4.18 9.04
CA VAL A 424 -7.84 3.17 8.30
C VAL A 424 -8.99 3.87 7.60
N HIS A 425 -9.13 3.63 6.30
CA HIS A 425 -10.16 4.21 5.46
C HIS A 425 -11.18 3.15 5.03
N ARG A 426 -12.43 3.57 4.85
CA ARG A 426 -13.49 2.80 4.19
C ARG A 426 -13.86 3.53 2.91
N VAL A 427 -13.72 2.86 1.78
CA VAL A 427 -14.04 3.41 0.47
C VAL A 427 -15.22 2.65 -0.13
N VAL A 428 -16.28 3.37 -0.50
CA VAL A 428 -17.44 2.78 -1.15
C VAL A 428 -17.18 2.66 -2.64
N ILE A 429 -17.04 1.42 -3.10
CA ILE A 429 -16.84 1.09 -4.52
C ILE A 429 -18.18 0.78 -5.18
N ARG A 430 -18.45 1.42 -6.32
CA ARG A 430 -19.61 1.15 -7.17
C ARG A 430 -19.17 1.12 -8.62
N ASN A 431 -19.47 0.02 -9.32
CA ASN A 431 -19.12 -0.18 -10.74
C ASN A 431 -17.63 0.09 -11.04
N GLY A 432 -16.73 -0.38 -10.18
CA GLY A 432 -15.29 -0.18 -10.35
C GLY A 432 -14.80 1.25 -10.09
N GLN A 433 -15.59 2.09 -9.41
CA GLN A 433 -15.23 3.47 -9.06
C GLN A 433 -15.45 3.77 -7.58
N ALA A 434 -14.56 4.56 -6.98
CA ALA A 434 -14.78 5.10 -5.65
C ALA A 434 -15.84 6.21 -5.70
N THR A 435 -16.86 6.07 -4.87
CA THR A 435 -18.00 7.02 -4.81
C THR A 435 -18.10 7.77 -3.50
N HIS A 436 -17.46 7.24 -2.45
CA HIS A 436 -17.38 7.85 -1.13
C HIS A 436 -16.16 7.29 -0.38
N SER A 437 -15.57 8.10 0.50
CA SER A 437 -14.48 7.67 1.36
C SER A 437 -14.67 8.26 2.76
N GLU A 438 -14.39 7.44 3.76
CA GLU A 438 -14.47 7.80 5.17
C GLU A 438 -13.19 7.35 5.88
N VAL A 439 -12.65 8.20 6.75
CA VAL A 439 -11.59 7.79 7.68
C VAL A 439 -12.22 7.16 8.91
N LEU A 440 -12.16 5.83 9.01
CA LEU A 440 -12.72 5.06 10.14
C LEU A 440 -11.92 5.31 11.43
N ILE A 441 -10.59 5.31 11.32
CA ILE A 441 -9.68 5.39 12.47
C ILE A 441 -8.56 6.35 12.14
N ARG A 442 -8.22 7.22 13.09
CA ARG A 442 -7.08 8.15 13.02
C ARG A 442 -6.07 7.85 14.12
N ASP A 443 -4.80 8.10 13.81
CA ASP A 443 -3.66 8.07 14.74
C ASP A 443 -3.51 6.75 15.54
N LEU A 444 -3.92 5.62 14.97
CA LEU A 444 -3.82 4.30 15.61
C LEU A 444 -2.38 3.73 15.55
N GLY A 445 -1.55 4.26 14.67
CA GLY A 445 -0.21 3.80 14.32
C GLY A 445 -0.13 3.37 12.85
N ARG A 446 1.09 3.06 12.38
CA ARG A 446 1.34 2.71 10.98
C ARG A 446 0.66 1.39 10.65
N ILE A 447 -0.37 1.40 9.82
CA ILE A 447 -1.06 0.18 9.39
C ILE A 447 -0.25 -0.41 8.25
N ARG A 448 0.32 -1.60 8.45
CA ARG A 448 1.10 -2.34 7.44
C ARG A 448 0.20 -3.18 6.55
N ASP A 449 -0.76 -3.83 7.18
CA ASP A 449 -1.66 -4.74 6.51
C ASP A 449 -2.97 -4.88 7.29
N LEU A 450 -4.00 -5.38 6.63
CA LEU A 450 -5.28 -5.68 7.26
C LEU A 450 -5.92 -6.89 6.60
N ALA A 451 -6.76 -7.61 7.35
CA ALA A 451 -7.50 -8.75 6.83
C ALA A 451 -8.89 -8.83 7.46
N VAL A 452 -9.88 -9.20 6.67
CA VAL A 452 -11.26 -9.48 7.08
C VAL A 452 -11.37 -10.97 7.37
N GLY A 453 -11.51 -11.30 8.64
CA GLY A 453 -11.65 -12.67 9.11
C GLY A 453 -13.09 -13.16 9.21
N PRO A 454 -13.26 -14.43 9.63
CA PRO A 454 -14.56 -15.05 9.81
C PRO A 454 -15.50 -14.22 10.68
N ARG A 455 -16.79 -14.21 10.31
CA ARG A 455 -17.85 -13.41 10.95
C ARG A 455 -17.62 -11.90 10.86
N GLY A 456 -16.76 -11.43 9.95
CA GLY A 456 -16.57 -10.01 9.69
C GLY A 456 -15.73 -9.26 10.71
N ARG A 457 -14.85 -9.96 11.43
CA ARG A 457 -13.84 -9.33 12.30
C ARG A 457 -12.71 -8.78 11.43
N VAL A 458 -12.39 -7.49 11.54
CA VAL A 458 -11.26 -6.90 10.82
C VAL A 458 -10.02 -6.92 11.71
N TYR A 459 -8.90 -7.39 11.18
CA TYR A 459 -7.61 -7.38 11.83
C TYR A 459 -6.73 -6.30 11.22
N LEU A 460 -6.04 -5.54 12.06
CA LEU A 460 -5.13 -4.46 11.68
C LEU A 460 -3.74 -4.81 12.18
N LEU A 461 -2.78 -4.90 11.27
CA LEU A 461 -1.38 -5.16 11.58
C LEU A 461 -0.62 -3.83 11.68
N LEU A 462 -0.29 -3.42 12.90
CA LEU A 462 0.38 -2.15 13.18
C LEU A 462 1.89 -2.36 13.22
N GLU A 463 2.64 -1.66 12.37
CA GLU A 463 4.10 -1.64 12.35
C GLU A 463 4.66 -0.58 13.31
N HIS A 464 5.51 -1.02 14.25
CA HIS A 464 6.16 -0.12 15.20
C HIS A 464 7.53 -0.65 15.64
N GLY A 465 8.52 0.25 15.74
CA GLY A 465 9.93 -0.09 16.03
C GLY A 465 10.17 -0.58 17.46
N GLN A 466 9.30 -0.23 18.42
CA GLN A 466 9.36 -0.74 19.80
C GLN A 466 8.56 -2.03 20.03
N GLY A 467 7.85 -2.54 19.03
CA GLY A 467 6.97 -3.69 19.14
C GLY A 467 5.67 -3.49 18.37
N SER A 468 5.47 -4.29 17.33
CA SER A 468 4.28 -4.25 16.50
C SER A 468 3.10 -4.97 17.17
N ARG A 469 1.88 -4.67 16.74
CA ARG A 469 0.65 -5.22 17.34
C ARG A 469 -0.36 -5.65 16.29
N LEU A 470 -1.15 -6.65 16.64
CA LEU A 470 -2.33 -7.06 15.90
C LEU A 470 -3.57 -6.59 16.66
N VAL A 471 -4.36 -5.72 16.05
CA VAL A 471 -5.54 -5.09 16.65
C VAL A 471 -6.79 -5.55 15.91
N SER A 472 -7.85 -5.88 16.63
CA SER A 472 -9.15 -6.26 16.05
C SER A 472 -10.14 -5.11 16.11
N ILE A 473 -10.91 -4.91 15.03
CA ILE A 473 -12.14 -4.10 15.02
C ILE A 473 -13.32 -5.02 15.34
N LEU A 474 -14.10 -4.65 16.35
CA LEU A 474 -15.19 -5.47 16.87
C LEU A 474 -16.49 -4.66 16.93
N PRO A 475 -17.64 -5.26 16.61
CA PRO A 475 -18.92 -4.57 16.74
C PRO A 475 -19.19 -4.29 18.22
N VAL A 476 -19.82 -3.15 18.49
CA VAL A 476 -20.47 -2.95 19.79
C VAL A 476 -21.65 -3.90 19.82
N ALA A 477 -21.73 -4.77 20.84
CA ALA A 477 -22.88 -5.65 20.97
C ALA A 477 -24.15 -4.80 20.98
N THR A 478 -25.05 -5.04 20.03
CA THR A 478 -26.42 -4.54 20.14
C THR A 478 -27.01 -5.22 21.37
N LEU A 479 -27.15 -4.48 22.48
CA LEU A 479 -27.99 -4.95 23.56
C LEU A 479 -29.36 -5.23 22.90
N PRO A 480 -29.91 -6.45 22.98
CA PRO A 480 -31.26 -6.67 22.51
C PRO A 480 -32.14 -5.69 23.29
N VAL A 481 -32.85 -4.82 22.58
CA VAL A 481 -33.86 -3.94 23.18
C VAL A 481 -34.79 -4.87 23.94
N ALA A 482 -34.71 -4.83 25.27
CA ALA A 482 -35.63 -5.55 26.12
C ALA A 482 -37.02 -5.06 25.74
N THR A 483 -37.77 -5.90 25.03
CA THR A 483 -39.19 -5.69 24.82
C THR A 483 -39.80 -5.73 26.22
N LEU A 484 -40.00 -4.53 26.79
CA LEU A 484 -40.88 -4.36 27.93
C LEU A 484 -42.24 -4.89 27.49
N LYS A 485 -42.54 -6.13 27.89
CA LYS A 485 -43.91 -6.64 27.83
C LYS A 485 -44.77 -5.65 28.61
N PRO A 486 -45.88 -5.16 28.04
CA PRO A 486 -46.81 -4.34 28.80
C PRO A 486 -47.34 -5.20 29.95
N SER A 487 -47.21 -4.68 31.17
CA SER A 487 -47.89 -5.24 32.33
C SER A 487 -49.40 -5.24 32.07
N HIS A 488 -50.02 -6.39 32.29
CA HIS A 488 -51.46 -6.61 32.26
C HIS A 488 -52.21 -5.76 33.29
#